data_AF-A0A7G2TG79-F1
#
_entry.id   AF-A0A7G2TG79-F1
#
_cell.length_a   1.000
_cell.length_b   1.000
_cell.length_c   1.000
_cell.angle_alpha   90.00
_cell.angle_beta   90.00
_cell.angle_gamma   90.00
#
_symmetry.space_group_name_H-M   'P 1'
#
loop_
_entity.id
_entity.type
_entity.pdbx_description
1 polymer ?
#
loop_
_entity_poly.entity_id
_entity_poly.type
_entity_poly.pdbx_seq_one_letter_code
_entity_poly.pdbx_strand_id
1 'polypeptide(L)'
;MKQHLLSLAFILFSSIIYAQIGIGTTSPDPSSILDIQSTTKGILAPRINLNNVSNSTIDGTNTNAAGLLIYNTNASVTGGSGVGYYYWDGSVWTAMKAAASGGSSAGWQLEGNSVTSGDFLGTTNDDDLRIRTNDVERFNFTTEGQLLYTNGGIEIGTAATSGSDASTAIAIGQSATASSGYTVSIGVGASASGSNATAIGNNAQANNFPSSAFGYEAQANAYQATAIGGQARANSNGATALGVGAQANNTNTTAIGAGTIAPNANTLILGNGVNVGIGTNNPQAHLHVTNSFRYVDGNEGEGKVLTSDAEGNASWEAPESSGSTANKEIQILADDYNQNSSYSQSYVLDLEAYPSTKSVFIFRRTNSDFSRVRLRGIKGGTDGRTVTLMKHTDQFEFLVYNNDSQVDAENRFNIRSNYQPSQERYISITFIYDGSTERWVLLNRVDY
;
A
#
# COMPACT_ATOMS: atom_id res chain seq x y z
N MET A 1 32.30 -123.73 -28.36
CA MET A 1 32.44 -122.27 -28.60
C MET A 1 31.30 -121.39 -28.04
N LYS A 2 30.17 -121.91 -27.54
CA LYS A 2 29.05 -121.06 -27.07
C LYS A 2 29.07 -120.65 -25.58
N GLN A 3 29.85 -121.31 -24.72
CA GLN A 3 29.90 -120.97 -23.27
C GLN A 3 30.93 -119.90 -22.91
N HIS A 4 31.96 -119.66 -23.73
CA HIS A 4 32.94 -118.59 -23.49
C HIS A 4 32.54 -117.23 -24.12
N LEU A 5 31.55 -117.20 -25.02
CA LEU A 5 31.07 -115.96 -25.62
C LEU A 5 30.23 -115.13 -24.63
N LEU A 6 29.51 -115.79 -23.72
CA LEU A 6 28.64 -115.12 -22.73
C LEU A 6 29.46 -114.41 -21.63
N SER A 7 30.60 -114.98 -21.24
CA SER A 7 31.53 -114.38 -20.28
C SER A 7 32.34 -113.23 -20.87
N LEU A 8 32.70 -113.31 -22.16
CA LEU A 8 33.38 -112.22 -22.87
C LEU A 8 32.44 -111.03 -23.14
N ALA A 9 31.14 -111.29 -23.37
CA ALA A 9 30.13 -110.25 -23.53
C ALA A 9 29.85 -109.45 -22.23
N PHE A 10 30.02 -110.08 -21.05
CA PHE A 10 29.84 -109.41 -19.76
C PHE A 10 31.02 -108.52 -19.35
N ILE A 11 32.22 -108.77 -19.88
CA ILE A 11 33.43 -107.99 -19.60
C ILE A 11 33.55 -106.78 -20.55
N LEU A 12 32.88 -106.79 -21.71
CA LEU A 12 32.83 -105.68 -22.67
C LEU A 12 31.81 -104.57 -22.30
N PHE A 13 31.05 -104.73 -21.21
CA PHE A 13 30.02 -103.78 -20.75
C PHE A 13 30.35 -103.10 -19.40
N SER A 14 31.64 -102.97 -19.04
CA SER A 14 32.02 -102.12 -17.92
C SER A 14 32.10 -100.65 -18.37
N SER A 15 30.94 -100.01 -18.57
CA SER A 15 30.90 -98.55 -18.63
C SER A 15 31.02 -97.98 -17.22
N ILE A 16 31.87 -96.96 -17.07
CA ILE A 16 31.94 -96.17 -15.84
C ILE A 16 30.65 -95.35 -15.79
N ILE A 17 29.69 -95.75 -14.95
CA ILE A 17 28.47 -94.99 -14.73
C ILE A 17 28.83 -93.86 -13.76
N TYR A 18 28.97 -92.64 -14.26
CA TYR A 18 29.02 -91.45 -13.41
C TYR A 18 27.62 -91.24 -12.82
N ALA A 19 27.39 -91.73 -11.61
CA ALA A 19 26.14 -91.50 -10.90
C ALA A 19 26.23 -90.19 -10.10
N GLN A 20 25.39 -89.22 -10.47
CA GLN A 20 25.05 -88.06 -9.64
C GLN A 20 24.46 -88.52 -8.30
N ILE A 21 24.80 -87.82 -7.22
CA ILE A 21 24.32 -88.15 -5.88
C ILE A 21 23.00 -87.41 -5.63
N GLY A 22 21.91 -88.16 -5.59
CA GLY A 22 20.63 -87.67 -5.09
C GLY A 22 20.44 -88.00 -3.61
N ILE A 23 20.13 -87.00 -2.79
CA ILE A 23 19.67 -87.21 -1.41
C ILE A 23 18.23 -86.69 -1.32
N GLY A 24 17.28 -87.62 -1.13
CA GLY A 24 15.86 -87.27 -1.07
C GLY A 24 15.17 -87.09 -2.42
N THR A 25 15.88 -87.35 -3.53
CA THR A 25 15.33 -87.41 -4.90
C THR A 25 15.86 -88.63 -5.65
N THR A 26 15.02 -89.26 -6.48
CA THR A 26 15.41 -90.35 -7.39
C THR A 26 15.76 -89.85 -8.79
N SER A 27 15.59 -88.56 -9.06
CA SER A 27 15.95 -87.91 -10.32
C SER A 27 16.72 -86.62 -10.02
N PRO A 28 18.00 -86.72 -9.61
CA PRO A 28 18.82 -85.53 -9.38
C PRO A 28 18.89 -84.67 -10.63
N ASP A 29 18.96 -83.35 -10.46
CA ASP A 29 19.11 -82.44 -11.59
C ASP A 29 20.38 -82.77 -12.40
N PRO A 30 20.29 -82.94 -13.73
CA PRO A 30 21.44 -83.30 -14.58
C PRO A 30 22.61 -82.30 -14.53
N SER A 31 22.38 -81.07 -14.06
CA SER A 31 23.42 -80.05 -13.88
C SER A 31 24.16 -80.15 -12.54
N SER A 32 23.77 -81.07 -11.66
CA SER A 32 24.31 -81.19 -10.31
C SER A 32 25.09 -82.49 -10.09
N ILE A 33 26.22 -82.41 -9.38
CA ILE A 33 26.93 -83.60 -8.88
C ILE A 33 26.27 -84.12 -7.58
N LEU A 34 25.68 -83.20 -6.81
CA LEU A 34 24.95 -83.47 -5.57
C LEU A 34 23.65 -82.66 -5.58
N ASP A 35 22.51 -83.34 -5.59
CA ASP A 35 21.17 -82.75 -5.47
C ASP A 35 20.53 -83.20 -4.15
N ILE A 36 20.08 -82.24 -3.35
CA ILE A 36 19.49 -82.51 -2.03
C ILE A 36 18.09 -81.91 -1.99
N GLN A 37 17.08 -82.78 -2.01
CA GLN A 37 15.68 -82.38 -1.96
C GLN A 37 15.06 -82.76 -0.61
N SER A 38 14.51 -81.76 0.10
CA SER A 38 13.70 -81.97 1.29
C SER A 38 12.74 -80.79 1.50
N THR A 39 11.54 -81.09 2.00
CA THR A 39 10.55 -80.06 2.36
C THR A 39 10.63 -79.63 3.82
N THR A 40 11.39 -80.35 4.65
CA THR A 40 11.41 -80.18 6.12
C THR A 40 12.81 -80.20 6.74
N LYS A 41 13.85 -80.56 5.99
CA LYS A 41 15.23 -80.66 6.48
C LYS A 41 16.16 -79.84 5.59
N GLY A 42 17.22 -79.31 6.19
CA GLY A 42 18.29 -78.60 5.48
C GLY A 42 19.63 -79.31 5.61
N ILE A 43 20.68 -78.66 5.12
CA ILE A 43 22.06 -79.10 5.26
C ILE A 43 22.67 -78.35 6.45
N LEU A 44 23.26 -79.09 7.40
CA LEU A 44 24.15 -78.50 8.40
C LEU A 44 25.57 -78.50 7.85
N ALA A 45 26.10 -77.32 7.54
CA ALA A 45 27.52 -77.19 7.21
C ALA A 45 28.40 -77.55 8.43
N PRO A 46 29.66 -77.95 8.22
CA PRO A 46 30.61 -78.15 9.30
C PRO A 46 30.69 -76.93 10.22
N ARG A 47 30.48 -77.14 11.52
CA ARG A 47 30.51 -76.07 12.53
C ARG A 47 31.93 -75.89 13.04
N ILE A 48 32.52 -74.73 12.76
CA ILE A 48 33.91 -74.42 13.08
C ILE A 48 33.95 -73.21 14.01
N ASN A 49 34.84 -73.22 15.01
CA ASN A 49 35.12 -72.04 15.83
C ASN A 49 36.21 -71.22 15.13
N LEU A 50 35.81 -70.31 14.24
CA LEU A 50 36.74 -69.54 13.43
C LEU A 50 37.28 -68.35 14.24
N ASN A 51 38.57 -68.37 14.58
CA ASN A 51 39.17 -67.29 15.38
C ASN A 51 39.49 -66.03 14.57
N ASN A 52 39.85 -66.19 13.29
CA ASN A 52 40.20 -65.09 12.39
C ASN A 52 39.81 -65.48 10.95
N VAL A 53 39.22 -64.55 10.20
CA VAL A 53 38.83 -64.77 8.80
C VAL A 53 40.02 -65.01 7.87
N SER A 54 41.23 -64.60 8.24
CA SER A 54 42.43 -64.90 7.47
C SER A 54 43.01 -66.31 7.71
N ASN A 55 42.36 -67.14 8.54
CA ASN A 55 42.83 -68.51 8.77
C ASN A 55 42.71 -69.36 7.48
N SER A 56 43.84 -69.50 6.79
CA SER A 56 43.96 -70.25 5.54
C SER A 56 44.05 -71.77 5.72
N THR A 57 44.10 -72.29 6.95
CA THR A 57 44.17 -73.74 7.25
C THR A 57 43.27 -74.10 8.43
N ILE A 58 41.97 -74.31 8.21
CA ILE A 58 41.04 -74.59 9.32
C ILE A 58 41.26 -75.94 9.99
N ASP A 59 41.94 -76.87 9.32
CA ASP A 59 42.38 -78.16 9.85
C ASP A 59 43.84 -78.14 10.38
N GLY A 60 44.50 -76.99 10.32
CA GLY A 60 45.89 -76.78 10.74
C GLY A 60 46.96 -77.35 9.82
N THR A 61 46.60 -77.96 8.68
CA THR A 61 47.57 -78.63 7.80
C THR A 61 47.39 -78.32 6.31
N ASN A 62 46.15 -78.22 5.83
CA ASN A 62 45.84 -78.01 4.42
C ASN A 62 45.33 -76.60 4.19
N THR A 63 45.76 -75.99 3.09
CA THR A 63 45.16 -74.75 2.61
C THR A 63 43.69 -74.96 2.27
N ASN A 64 42.81 -74.08 2.76
CA ASN A 64 41.38 -74.13 2.48
C ASN A 64 41.12 -74.07 0.97
N ALA A 65 40.24 -74.95 0.47
CA ALA A 65 39.80 -74.92 -0.92
C ALA A 65 38.82 -73.75 -1.15
N ALA A 66 38.91 -73.09 -2.31
CA ALA A 66 37.94 -72.06 -2.70
C ALA A 66 36.52 -72.67 -2.79
N GLY A 67 35.53 -71.96 -2.26
CA GLY A 67 34.14 -72.41 -2.15
C GLY A 67 33.85 -73.33 -0.96
N LEU A 68 34.84 -73.62 -0.10
CA LEU A 68 34.62 -74.41 1.12
C LEU A 68 33.64 -73.68 2.04
N LEU A 69 32.55 -74.34 2.42
CA LEU A 69 31.46 -73.77 3.23
C LEU A 69 31.52 -74.30 4.69
N ILE A 70 31.41 -73.39 5.65
CA ILE A 70 31.33 -73.70 7.09
C ILE A 70 30.24 -72.87 7.76
N TYR A 71 29.84 -73.29 8.96
CA TYR A 71 29.11 -72.45 9.89
C TYR A 71 30.05 -72.02 11.02
N ASN A 72 30.43 -70.74 11.06
CA ASN A 72 31.22 -70.18 12.14
C ASN A 72 30.39 -70.09 13.42
N THR A 73 30.93 -70.61 14.52
CA THR A 73 30.34 -70.57 15.86
C THR A 73 30.94 -69.51 16.78
N ASN A 74 32.03 -68.85 16.36
CA ASN A 74 32.68 -67.80 17.13
C ASN A 74 32.01 -66.44 16.93
N ALA A 75 31.28 -65.95 17.93
CA ALA A 75 30.69 -64.61 17.90
C ALA A 75 31.74 -63.48 17.84
N SER A 76 32.97 -63.75 18.25
CA SER A 76 34.08 -62.80 18.34
C SER A 76 35.16 -63.04 17.28
N VAL A 77 34.82 -63.67 16.15
CA VAL A 77 35.76 -63.89 15.04
C VAL A 77 36.44 -62.59 14.62
N THR A 78 37.78 -62.57 14.65
CA THR A 78 38.57 -61.39 14.26
C THR A 78 38.43 -61.15 12.76
N GLY A 79 38.11 -59.91 12.38
CA GLY A 79 37.91 -59.52 10.98
C GLY A 79 36.62 -60.06 10.34
N GLY A 80 35.79 -60.77 11.11
CA GLY A 80 34.52 -61.34 10.64
C GLY A 80 33.29 -60.56 11.10
N SER A 81 32.15 -61.23 11.09
CA SER A 81 30.82 -60.67 11.38
C SER A 81 30.03 -61.62 12.29
N GLY A 82 30.74 -62.21 13.26
CA GLY A 82 30.17 -63.09 14.27
C GLY A 82 29.76 -64.48 13.75
N VAL A 83 28.77 -65.06 14.42
CA VAL A 83 28.23 -66.39 14.13
C VAL A 83 27.46 -66.38 12.81
N GLY A 84 27.65 -67.39 11.95
CA GLY A 84 26.91 -67.49 10.68
C GLY A 84 27.57 -68.41 9.66
N TYR A 85 27.00 -68.47 8.46
CA TYR A 85 27.64 -69.19 7.35
C TYR A 85 28.80 -68.39 6.75
N TYR A 86 29.89 -69.08 6.44
CA TYR A 86 31.08 -68.51 5.82
C TYR A 86 31.55 -69.43 4.71
N TYR A 87 32.04 -68.85 3.62
CA TYR A 87 32.78 -69.60 2.60
C TYR A 87 34.20 -69.05 2.44
N TRP A 88 35.13 -69.93 2.08
CA TRP A 88 36.48 -69.52 1.70
C TRP A 88 36.47 -69.00 0.26
N ASP A 89 36.81 -67.73 0.04
CA ASP A 89 36.81 -67.15 -1.32
C ASP A 89 38.10 -67.44 -2.11
N GLY A 90 39.04 -68.16 -1.50
CA GLY A 90 40.38 -68.40 -2.03
C GLY A 90 41.48 -67.65 -1.26
N SER A 91 41.11 -66.67 -0.41
CA SER A 91 42.07 -65.87 0.36
C SER A 91 41.59 -65.53 1.77
N VAL A 92 40.29 -65.36 2.00
CA VAL A 92 39.70 -65.08 3.31
C VAL A 92 38.35 -65.79 3.48
N TRP A 93 37.96 -66.01 4.74
CA TRP A 93 36.62 -66.46 5.08
C TRP A 93 35.64 -65.30 4.97
N THR A 94 34.78 -65.36 3.96
CA THR A 94 33.76 -64.36 3.71
C THR A 94 32.42 -64.83 4.27
N ALA A 95 31.81 -64.00 5.10
CA ALA A 95 30.49 -64.29 5.66
C ALA A 95 29.45 -64.32 4.53
N MET A 96 28.68 -65.40 4.43
CA MET A 96 27.43 -65.43 3.70
C MET A 96 26.40 -64.65 4.50
N LYS A 97 26.52 -63.33 4.49
CA LYS A 97 25.43 -62.49 4.93
C LYS A 97 24.29 -62.75 3.95
N ALA A 98 23.05 -62.81 4.44
CA ALA A 98 21.94 -62.34 3.60
C ALA A 98 22.42 -60.99 3.06
N ALA A 99 22.30 -60.73 1.75
CA ALA A 99 22.70 -59.47 1.18
C ALA A 99 22.26 -58.38 2.15
N ALA A 100 23.21 -57.81 2.90
CA ALA A 100 22.95 -56.53 3.50
C ALA A 100 22.60 -55.72 2.26
N SER A 101 21.42 -55.12 2.25
CA SER A 101 21.03 -54.08 1.30
C SER A 101 22.02 -52.92 1.48
N GLY A 102 23.24 -53.16 1.02
CA GLY A 102 24.48 -52.61 1.54
C GLY A 102 25.43 -52.34 0.38
N GLY A 103 24.88 -51.61 -0.60
CA GLY A 103 25.60 -50.82 -1.59
C GLY A 103 24.61 -49.78 -2.07
N SER A 104 24.77 -48.51 -1.72
CA SER A 104 23.83 -47.42 -2.07
C SER A 104 22.34 -47.66 -1.72
N SER A 105 22.01 -48.70 -0.95
CA SER A 105 20.65 -49.28 -0.84
C SER A 105 20.03 -49.16 0.57
N ALA A 106 20.73 -48.54 1.52
CA ALA A 106 20.11 -48.24 2.82
C ALA A 106 19.08 -47.11 2.72
N GLY A 107 19.20 -46.23 1.71
CA GLY A 107 18.29 -45.12 1.47
C GLY A 107 18.09 -44.23 2.70
N TRP A 108 17.12 -43.33 2.60
CA TRP A 108 16.49 -42.77 3.79
C TRP A 108 15.43 -43.74 4.27
N GLN A 109 15.53 -44.18 5.52
CA GLN A 109 14.58 -45.11 6.13
C GLN A 109 13.25 -44.41 6.37
N LEU A 110 12.13 -45.14 6.28
CA LEU A 110 10.79 -44.59 6.49
C LEU A 110 10.56 -44.07 7.93
N GLU A 111 11.32 -44.61 8.89
CA GLU A 111 11.30 -44.19 10.29
C GLU A 111 12.37 -43.13 10.60
N GLY A 112 13.13 -42.70 9.58
CA GLY A 112 14.22 -41.73 9.70
C GLY A 112 15.57 -42.37 10.02
N ASN A 113 16.63 -41.58 9.82
CA ASN A 113 18.02 -41.97 10.07
C ASN A 113 18.58 -41.13 11.21
N SER A 114 19.50 -41.68 12.02
CA SER A 114 20.35 -40.86 12.89
C SER A 114 21.48 -40.26 12.06
N VAL A 115 21.68 -38.94 12.13
CA VAL A 115 22.67 -38.19 11.35
C VAL A 115 23.78 -37.62 12.23
N THR A 116 24.99 -37.56 11.67
CA THR A 116 26.18 -36.87 12.19
C THR A 116 26.46 -35.61 11.35
N SER A 117 27.49 -34.83 11.72
CA SER A 117 27.79 -33.54 11.07
C SER A 117 28.14 -33.62 9.57
N GLY A 118 28.47 -34.80 9.04
CA GLY A 118 28.79 -35.00 7.63
C GLY A 118 27.68 -35.64 6.79
N ASP A 119 26.58 -36.04 7.42
CA ASP A 119 25.49 -36.76 6.76
C ASP A 119 24.47 -35.78 6.16
N PHE A 120 23.93 -36.09 4.99
CA PHE A 120 22.90 -35.27 4.32
C PHE A 120 21.93 -36.13 3.51
N LEU A 121 20.75 -35.58 3.22
CA LEU A 121 19.82 -36.08 2.21
C LEU A 121 20.13 -35.34 0.91
N GLY A 122 20.74 -36.00 -0.07
CA GLY A 122 21.07 -35.35 -1.33
C GLY A 122 22.01 -36.12 -2.24
N THR A 123 22.51 -35.40 -3.24
CA THR A 123 23.49 -35.86 -4.24
C THR A 123 24.87 -35.26 -3.93
N THR A 124 25.95 -35.93 -4.34
CA THR A 124 27.33 -35.41 -4.25
C THR A 124 27.92 -35.02 -5.59
N ASN A 125 27.19 -35.29 -6.66
CA ASN A 125 27.50 -35.02 -8.06
C ASN A 125 26.68 -33.82 -8.54
N ASP A 126 27.00 -33.34 -9.74
CA ASP A 126 26.27 -32.26 -10.44
C ASP A 126 24.96 -32.78 -11.04
N ASP A 127 24.17 -33.46 -10.22
CA ASP A 127 22.84 -33.95 -10.53
C ASP A 127 21.84 -33.49 -9.47
N ASP A 128 20.67 -33.10 -9.95
CA ASP A 128 19.48 -32.72 -9.18
C ASP A 128 19.04 -33.73 -8.10
N LEU A 129 18.59 -33.24 -6.94
CA LEU A 129 17.87 -34.05 -5.95
C LEU A 129 16.35 -33.98 -6.19
N ARG A 130 15.78 -35.06 -6.72
CA ARG A 130 14.36 -35.16 -7.08
C ARG A 130 13.56 -35.97 -6.07
N ILE A 131 12.49 -35.40 -5.53
CA ILE A 131 11.52 -36.04 -4.64
C ILE A 131 10.28 -36.42 -5.43
N ARG A 132 9.88 -37.70 -5.36
CA ARG A 132 8.77 -38.27 -6.13
C ARG A 132 7.69 -38.86 -5.25
N THR A 133 6.46 -38.92 -5.77
CA THR A 133 5.37 -39.75 -5.24
C THR A 133 4.70 -40.46 -6.41
N ASN A 134 4.49 -41.78 -6.35
CA ASN A 134 3.91 -42.55 -7.45
C ASN A 134 4.64 -42.29 -8.79
N ASP A 135 5.98 -42.30 -8.76
CA ASP A 135 6.87 -42.01 -9.89
C ASP A 135 6.71 -40.63 -10.57
N VAL A 136 5.92 -39.74 -9.97
CA VAL A 136 5.78 -38.34 -10.38
C VAL A 136 6.71 -37.48 -9.51
N GLU A 137 7.65 -36.77 -10.14
CA GLU A 137 8.46 -35.74 -9.49
C GLU A 137 7.56 -34.64 -8.95
N ARG A 138 7.78 -34.27 -7.69
CA ARG A 138 7.04 -33.23 -6.97
C ARG A 138 7.92 -32.04 -6.66
N PHE A 139 9.14 -32.33 -6.19
CA PHE A 139 10.14 -31.32 -5.89
C PHE A 139 11.46 -31.72 -6.52
N ASN A 140 12.20 -30.73 -6.98
CA ASN A 140 13.54 -30.90 -7.50
C ASN A 140 14.44 -29.79 -6.96
N PHE A 141 15.44 -30.16 -6.16
CA PHE A 141 16.52 -29.25 -5.81
C PHE A 141 17.58 -29.32 -6.91
N THR A 142 17.67 -28.27 -7.72
CA THR A 142 18.61 -28.24 -8.84
C THR A 142 20.03 -28.03 -8.38
N THR A 143 20.98 -28.36 -9.25
CA THR A 143 22.42 -28.09 -9.02
C THR A 143 22.73 -26.59 -8.91
N GLU A 144 21.83 -25.72 -9.39
CA GLU A 144 21.87 -24.26 -9.21
C GLU A 144 21.35 -23.79 -7.83
N GLY A 145 20.91 -24.71 -6.96
CA GLY A 145 20.39 -24.40 -5.63
C GLY A 145 18.93 -23.93 -5.61
N GLN A 146 18.17 -24.17 -6.69
CA GLN A 146 16.76 -23.79 -6.78
C GLN A 146 15.87 -24.96 -6.35
N LEU A 147 14.71 -24.67 -5.75
CA LEU A 147 13.65 -25.66 -5.53
C LEU A 147 12.59 -25.50 -6.64
N LEU A 148 12.60 -26.41 -7.61
CA LEU A 148 11.62 -26.48 -8.69
C LEU A 148 10.44 -27.38 -8.30
N TYR A 149 9.24 -26.94 -8.67
CA TYR A 149 8.03 -27.76 -8.70
C TYR A 149 7.71 -28.05 -10.16
N THR A 150 7.55 -29.32 -10.50
CA THR A 150 7.49 -29.84 -11.88
C THR A 150 6.25 -29.45 -12.68
N ASN A 151 5.30 -28.73 -12.08
CA ASN A 151 4.10 -28.21 -12.76
C ASN A 151 4.05 -26.67 -12.86
N GLY A 152 5.17 -25.98 -12.65
CA GLY A 152 5.35 -24.59 -13.09
C GLY A 152 5.06 -23.50 -12.04
N GLY A 153 4.52 -23.84 -10.87
CA GLY A 153 4.26 -22.88 -9.80
C GLY A 153 4.58 -23.39 -8.39
N ILE A 154 4.73 -22.48 -7.42
CA ILE A 154 4.90 -22.83 -6.00
C ILE A 154 3.53 -23.02 -5.37
N GLU A 155 3.18 -24.23 -4.96
CA GLU A 155 1.93 -24.56 -4.28
C GLU A 155 2.21 -25.00 -2.84
N ILE A 156 1.76 -24.23 -1.84
CA ILE A 156 1.96 -24.55 -0.42
C ILE A 156 0.62 -24.47 0.30
N GLY A 157 0.14 -25.60 0.83
CA GLY A 157 -1.12 -25.70 1.56
C GLY A 157 -2.12 -26.65 0.89
N THR A 158 -3.04 -27.21 1.67
CA THR A 158 -4.06 -28.13 1.17
C THR A 158 -4.93 -27.44 0.10
N ALA A 159 -5.03 -28.07 -1.07
CA ALA A 159 -5.80 -27.57 -2.21
C ALA A 159 -5.37 -26.19 -2.75
N ALA A 160 -4.12 -25.75 -2.51
CA ALA A 160 -3.53 -24.66 -3.28
C ALA A 160 -3.38 -25.09 -4.75
N THR A 161 -3.64 -24.19 -5.69
CA THR A 161 -3.62 -24.49 -7.13
C THR A 161 -2.96 -23.38 -7.93
N SER A 162 -2.01 -23.73 -8.78
CA SER A 162 -1.50 -22.94 -9.89
C SER A 162 -2.09 -23.45 -11.22
N GLY A 163 -2.50 -22.56 -12.11
CA GLY A 163 -3.12 -22.92 -13.39
C GLY A 163 -2.17 -23.61 -14.38
N SER A 164 -2.71 -24.29 -15.41
CA SER A 164 -1.90 -25.00 -16.42
C SER A 164 -1.09 -24.07 -17.33
N ASP A 165 -1.53 -22.83 -17.50
CA ASP A 165 -0.81 -21.76 -18.21
C ASP A 165 0.06 -20.91 -17.26
N ALA A 166 0.17 -21.35 -16.00
CA ALA A 166 0.75 -20.58 -14.91
C ALA A 166 2.25 -20.87 -14.72
N SER A 167 2.99 -20.86 -15.82
CA SER A 167 4.45 -20.81 -15.76
C SER A 167 4.83 -19.62 -14.87
N THR A 168 5.42 -19.90 -13.70
CA THR A 168 5.82 -18.97 -12.61
C THR A 168 4.76 -18.48 -11.62
N ALA A 169 3.59 -19.11 -11.51
CA ALA A 169 2.61 -18.71 -10.49
C ALA A 169 2.96 -19.16 -9.05
N ILE A 170 2.50 -18.41 -8.07
CA ILE A 170 2.70 -18.69 -6.64
C ILE A 170 1.33 -18.77 -5.96
N ALA A 171 1.01 -19.92 -5.36
CA ALA A 171 -0.19 -20.15 -4.56
C ALA A 171 0.19 -20.67 -3.17
N ILE A 172 0.06 -19.83 -2.14
CA ILE A 172 0.44 -20.14 -0.75
C ILE A 172 -0.75 -19.93 0.17
N GLY A 173 -1.26 -21.00 0.77
CA GLY A 173 -2.41 -21.00 1.68
C GLY A 173 -3.40 -22.11 1.32
N GLN A 174 -4.19 -22.56 2.31
CA GLN A 174 -5.29 -23.50 2.04
C GLN A 174 -6.22 -22.89 0.99
N SER A 175 -6.49 -23.63 -0.09
CA SER A 175 -7.37 -23.20 -1.19
C SER A 175 -6.95 -21.88 -1.85
N ALA A 176 -5.67 -21.49 -1.80
CA ALA A 176 -5.15 -20.36 -2.56
C ALA A 176 -5.10 -20.71 -4.06
N THR A 177 -5.58 -19.81 -4.92
CA THR A 177 -5.67 -20.04 -6.36
C THR A 177 -4.91 -18.97 -7.13
N ALA A 178 -3.98 -19.40 -7.98
CA ALA A 178 -3.20 -18.56 -8.88
C ALA A 178 -3.43 -19.05 -10.33
N SER A 179 -4.48 -18.52 -10.98
CA SER A 179 -5.09 -19.15 -12.16
C SER A 179 -4.36 -18.92 -13.48
N SER A 180 -3.51 -17.90 -13.56
CA SER A 180 -2.88 -17.42 -14.80
C SER A 180 -1.36 -17.28 -14.67
N GLY A 181 -0.67 -17.07 -15.80
CA GLY A 181 0.77 -16.77 -15.84
C GLY A 181 1.18 -15.60 -14.93
N TYR A 182 2.35 -15.74 -14.29
CA TYR A 182 2.96 -14.70 -13.44
C TYR A 182 2.09 -14.20 -12.27
N THR A 183 1.17 -15.03 -11.77
CA THR A 183 0.27 -14.65 -10.67
C THR A 183 0.86 -14.95 -9.31
N VAL A 184 0.48 -14.15 -8.31
CA VAL A 184 0.84 -14.36 -6.91
C VAL A 184 -0.43 -14.37 -6.07
N SER A 185 -0.69 -15.47 -5.37
CA SER A 185 -1.84 -15.67 -4.50
C SER A 185 -1.37 -16.20 -3.15
N ILE A 186 -1.43 -15.36 -2.11
CA ILE A 186 -0.89 -15.67 -0.77
C ILE A 186 -1.96 -15.39 0.29
N GLY A 187 -2.45 -16.44 0.95
CA GLY A 187 -3.48 -16.40 1.99
C GLY A 187 -4.50 -17.52 1.81
N VAL A 188 -5.16 -17.93 2.90
CA VAL A 188 -6.25 -18.91 2.82
C VAL A 188 -7.37 -18.35 1.94
N GLY A 189 -7.74 -19.07 0.89
CA GLY A 189 -8.76 -18.66 -0.09
C GLY A 189 -8.38 -17.46 -0.97
N ALA A 190 -7.12 -17.00 -0.95
CA ALA A 190 -6.68 -15.92 -1.85
C ALA A 190 -6.83 -16.35 -3.32
N SER A 191 -7.19 -15.42 -4.21
CA SER A 191 -7.39 -15.71 -5.64
C SER A 191 -6.78 -14.61 -6.51
N ALA A 192 -5.78 -14.98 -7.30
CA ALA A 192 -5.23 -14.16 -8.38
C ALA A 192 -5.63 -14.81 -9.71
N SER A 193 -6.66 -14.27 -10.36
CA SER A 193 -7.27 -14.89 -11.55
C SER A 193 -6.77 -14.33 -12.87
N GLY A 194 -6.46 -13.04 -12.94
CA GLY A 194 -5.90 -12.42 -14.15
C GLY A 194 -4.40 -12.67 -14.30
N SER A 195 -3.85 -12.70 -15.52
CA SER A 195 -2.39 -12.74 -15.72
C SER A 195 -1.71 -11.58 -14.97
N ASN A 196 -0.49 -11.79 -14.45
CA ASN A 196 0.26 -10.79 -13.68
C ASN A 196 -0.48 -10.23 -12.45
N ALA A 197 -1.57 -10.87 -12.01
CA ALA A 197 -2.34 -10.41 -10.86
C ALA A 197 -1.67 -10.84 -9.55
N THR A 198 -1.81 -9.99 -8.52
CA THR A 198 -1.28 -10.26 -7.18
C THR A 198 -2.40 -10.15 -6.15
N ALA A 199 -2.69 -11.21 -5.42
CA ALA A 199 -3.63 -11.26 -4.32
C ALA A 199 -2.91 -11.72 -3.04
N ILE A 200 -2.81 -10.85 -2.03
CA ILE A 200 -2.15 -11.16 -0.76
C ILE A 200 -3.09 -10.82 0.40
N GLY A 201 -3.52 -11.84 1.14
CA GLY A 201 -4.46 -11.75 2.27
C GLY A 201 -5.47 -12.88 2.24
N ASN A 202 -6.04 -13.22 3.40
CA ASN A 202 -7.13 -14.19 3.47
C ASN A 202 -8.31 -13.71 2.62
N ASN A 203 -8.76 -14.54 1.68
CA ASN A 203 -9.81 -14.23 0.71
C ASN A 203 -9.56 -12.97 -0.14
N ALA A 204 -8.31 -12.51 -0.31
CA ALA A 204 -7.97 -11.43 -1.24
C ALA A 204 -8.23 -11.87 -2.69
N GLN A 205 -8.75 -10.98 -3.53
CA GLN A 205 -9.16 -11.29 -4.91
C GLN A 205 -8.59 -10.26 -5.90
N ALA A 206 -7.74 -10.70 -6.80
CA ALA A 206 -7.22 -9.93 -7.92
C ALA A 206 -7.71 -10.57 -9.22
N ASN A 207 -8.82 -10.05 -9.76
CA ASN A 207 -9.67 -10.78 -10.71
C ASN A 207 -9.33 -10.54 -12.18
N ASN A 208 -8.49 -9.56 -12.51
CA ASN A 208 -8.21 -9.14 -13.90
C ASN A 208 -6.73 -8.88 -14.18
N PHE A 209 -6.37 -8.78 -15.45
CA PHE A 209 -5.00 -8.48 -15.90
C PHE A 209 -4.74 -6.96 -15.92
N PRO A 210 -3.57 -6.48 -15.50
CA PRO A 210 -2.89 -6.83 -14.25
C PRO A 210 -3.60 -6.15 -13.07
N SER A 211 -4.05 -6.91 -12.07
CA SER A 211 -4.73 -6.35 -10.89
C SER A 211 -3.99 -6.70 -9.60
N SER A 212 -4.16 -5.90 -8.56
CA SER A 212 -3.41 -6.06 -7.30
C SER A 212 -4.32 -5.86 -6.09
N ALA A 213 -4.46 -6.88 -5.24
CA ALA A 213 -5.26 -6.87 -4.03
C ALA A 213 -4.39 -7.24 -2.82
N PHE A 214 -4.29 -6.36 -1.83
CA PHE A 214 -3.52 -6.56 -0.60
C PHE A 214 -4.39 -6.31 0.63
N GLY A 215 -4.70 -7.34 1.42
CA GLY A 215 -5.49 -7.28 2.65
C GLY A 215 -6.55 -8.38 2.77
N TYR A 216 -7.07 -8.61 3.98
CA TYR A 216 -8.21 -9.50 4.22
C TYR A 216 -9.41 -9.08 3.35
N GLU A 217 -9.92 -9.96 2.49
CA GLU A 217 -11.04 -9.67 1.57
C GLU A 217 -10.82 -8.44 0.66
N ALA A 218 -9.58 -8.03 0.38
CA ALA A 218 -9.32 -6.97 -0.59
C ALA A 218 -9.72 -7.43 -2.01
N GLN A 219 -10.37 -6.58 -2.80
CA GLN A 219 -10.91 -6.91 -4.12
C GLN A 219 -10.46 -5.92 -5.19
N ALA A 220 -9.58 -6.35 -6.09
CA ALA A 220 -9.22 -5.65 -7.31
C ALA A 220 -9.93 -6.32 -8.49
N ASN A 221 -11.10 -5.80 -8.87
CA ASN A 221 -12.06 -6.50 -9.70
C ASN A 221 -11.91 -6.24 -11.20
N ALA A 222 -11.07 -5.32 -11.64
CA ALA A 222 -11.03 -4.84 -13.03
C ALA A 222 -9.59 -4.68 -13.58
N TYR A 223 -9.47 -4.34 -14.88
CA TYR A 223 -8.19 -4.15 -15.56
C TYR A 223 -7.37 -3.04 -14.89
N GLN A 224 -6.11 -3.29 -14.55
CA GLN A 224 -5.25 -2.33 -13.83
C GLN A 224 -5.77 -1.84 -12.47
N ALA A 225 -6.71 -2.57 -11.86
CA ALA A 225 -7.26 -2.21 -10.55
C ALA A 225 -6.27 -2.50 -9.42
N THR A 226 -6.18 -1.60 -8.45
CA THR A 226 -5.35 -1.75 -7.24
C THR A 226 -6.20 -1.55 -5.98
N ALA A 227 -6.26 -2.54 -5.10
CA ALA A 227 -6.97 -2.48 -3.83
C ALA A 227 -6.00 -2.81 -2.68
N ILE A 228 -5.79 -1.89 -1.75
CA ILE A 228 -4.88 -2.04 -0.62
C ILE A 228 -5.63 -1.69 0.67
N GLY A 229 -5.72 -2.64 1.59
CA GLY A 229 -6.49 -2.55 2.83
C GLY A 229 -7.54 -3.65 2.93
N GLY A 230 -7.87 -4.06 4.16
CA GLY A 230 -8.93 -5.06 4.38
C GLY A 230 -10.26 -4.58 3.78
N GLN A 231 -10.94 -5.42 3.00
CA GLN A 231 -12.20 -5.10 2.32
C GLN A 231 -12.14 -3.90 1.36
N ALA A 232 -10.94 -3.43 0.97
CA ALA A 232 -10.79 -2.42 -0.07
C ALA A 232 -11.30 -2.95 -1.42
N ARG A 233 -12.01 -2.13 -2.20
CA ARG A 233 -12.61 -2.51 -3.48
C ARG A 233 -12.25 -1.54 -4.60
N ALA A 234 -11.49 -2.00 -5.57
CA ALA A 234 -11.25 -1.30 -6.83
C ALA A 234 -12.06 -1.98 -7.93
N ASN A 235 -13.22 -1.41 -8.28
CA ASN A 235 -14.26 -2.10 -9.05
C ASN A 235 -14.24 -1.83 -10.56
N SER A 236 -13.38 -0.92 -11.03
CA SER A 236 -13.38 -0.46 -12.42
C SER A 236 -11.96 -0.29 -12.98
N ASN A 237 -11.85 -0.12 -14.30
CA ASN A 237 -10.56 -0.06 -14.98
C ASN A 237 -9.69 1.09 -14.45
N GLY A 238 -8.43 0.81 -14.11
CA GLY A 238 -7.50 1.79 -13.54
C GLY A 238 -7.92 2.33 -12.17
N ALA A 239 -8.90 1.72 -11.50
CA ALA A 239 -9.34 2.17 -10.18
C ALA A 239 -8.31 1.80 -9.09
N THR A 240 -8.08 2.73 -8.16
CA THR A 240 -7.18 2.54 -7.01
C THR A 240 -7.94 2.80 -5.71
N ALA A 241 -8.04 1.81 -4.84
CA ALA A 241 -8.64 1.92 -3.51
C ALA A 241 -7.57 1.66 -2.43
N LEU A 242 -7.29 2.65 -1.59
CA LEU A 242 -6.27 2.60 -0.55
C LEU A 242 -6.88 2.92 0.82
N GLY A 243 -7.04 1.91 1.66
CA GLY A 243 -7.61 2.00 3.00
C GLY A 243 -8.59 0.86 3.29
N VAL A 244 -8.79 0.53 4.57
CA VAL A 244 -9.77 -0.49 4.98
C VAL A 244 -11.18 -0.07 4.53
N GLY A 245 -11.83 -0.89 3.71
CA GLY A 245 -13.16 -0.60 3.16
C GLY A 245 -13.22 0.53 2.14
N ALA A 246 -12.08 1.04 1.64
CA ALA A 246 -12.05 2.05 0.58
C ALA A 246 -12.66 1.50 -0.72
N GLN A 247 -13.42 2.30 -1.46
CA GLN A 247 -14.13 1.88 -2.68
C GLN A 247 -13.88 2.86 -3.82
N ALA A 248 -13.18 2.40 -4.86
CA ALA A 248 -13.04 3.12 -6.12
C ALA A 248 -13.93 2.45 -7.17
N ASN A 249 -15.11 3.04 -7.40
CA ASN A 249 -16.20 2.35 -8.09
C ASN A 249 -16.24 2.57 -9.61
N ASN A 250 -15.46 3.53 -10.13
CA ASN A 250 -15.51 3.94 -11.53
C ASN A 250 -14.12 3.98 -12.18
N THR A 251 -14.08 4.14 -13.50
CA THR A 251 -12.86 4.15 -14.29
C THR A 251 -11.91 5.28 -13.86
N ASN A 252 -10.60 4.98 -13.78
CA ASN A 252 -9.53 5.92 -13.43
C ASN A 252 -9.79 6.68 -12.12
N THR A 253 -10.43 6.03 -11.15
CA THR A 253 -10.80 6.66 -9.88
C THR A 253 -9.83 6.24 -8.79
N THR A 254 -9.43 7.17 -7.93
CA THR A 254 -8.59 6.90 -6.77
C THR A 254 -9.33 7.26 -5.48
N ALA A 255 -9.55 6.30 -4.60
CA ALA A 255 -10.12 6.48 -3.26
C ALA A 255 -9.03 6.25 -2.21
N ILE A 256 -8.73 7.24 -1.38
CA ILE A 256 -7.72 7.12 -0.30
C ILE A 256 -8.38 7.40 1.05
N GLY A 257 -8.14 6.53 2.03
CA GLY A 257 -8.67 6.61 3.38
C GLY A 257 -9.64 5.46 3.70
N ALA A 258 -9.73 5.12 5.00
CA ALA A 258 -10.63 4.07 5.45
C ALA A 258 -12.10 4.45 5.20
N GLY A 259 -12.85 3.56 4.56
CA GLY A 259 -14.26 3.77 4.21
C GLY A 259 -14.50 4.83 3.12
N THR A 260 -13.46 5.39 2.50
CA THR A 260 -13.62 6.39 1.43
C THR A 260 -14.32 5.76 0.23
N ILE A 261 -15.37 6.40 -0.28
CA ILE A 261 -16.07 5.98 -1.49
C ILE A 261 -15.85 7.05 -2.56
N ALA A 262 -15.30 6.65 -3.70
CA ALA A 262 -15.12 7.51 -4.86
C ALA A 262 -16.13 7.13 -5.97
N PRO A 263 -17.24 7.88 -6.10
CA PRO A 263 -18.39 7.47 -6.91
C PRO A 263 -18.35 7.95 -8.37
N ASN A 264 -17.36 8.76 -8.77
CA ASN A 264 -17.29 9.38 -10.10
C ASN A 264 -16.00 8.98 -10.81
N ALA A 265 -16.08 8.73 -12.13
CA ALA A 265 -14.91 8.43 -12.95
C ALA A 265 -13.91 9.59 -13.00
N ASN A 266 -12.63 9.28 -13.20
CA ASN A 266 -11.54 10.26 -13.31
C ASN A 266 -11.42 11.20 -12.10
N THR A 267 -11.68 10.70 -10.89
CA THR A 267 -11.56 11.50 -9.66
C THR A 267 -10.53 10.93 -8.69
N LEU A 268 -9.91 11.81 -7.92
CA LEU A 268 -9.18 11.48 -6.70
C LEU A 268 -10.02 11.97 -5.52
N ILE A 269 -10.41 11.07 -4.63
CA ILE A 269 -11.16 11.39 -3.42
C ILE A 269 -10.34 10.94 -2.21
N LEU A 270 -10.09 11.90 -1.33
CA LEU A 270 -9.54 11.68 -0.01
C LEU A 270 -10.71 11.60 0.98
N GLY A 271 -10.64 10.65 1.92
CA GLY A 271 -11.71 10.40 2.89
C GLY A 271 -12.04 11.60 3.78
N ASN A 272 -13.22 11.57 4.38
CA ASN A 272 -13.62 12.60 5.32
C ASN A 272 -12.65 12.64 6.52
N GLY A 273 -12.21 13.85 6.90
CA GLY A 273 -11.22 14.05 7.96
C GLY A 273 -9.75 13.88 7.54
N VAL A 274 -9.47 13.67 6.25
CA VAL A 274 -8.10 13.74 5.73
C VAL A 274 -7.69 15.21 5.59
N ASN A 275 -6.50 15.55 6.10
CA ASN A 275 -5.87 16.85 5.90
C ASN A 275 -4.59 16.68 5.07
N VAL A 276 -4.45 17.48 4.02
CA VAL A 276 -3.31 17.49 3.11
C VAL A 276 -2.36 18.63 3.49
N GLY A 277 -1.17 18.27 3.98
CA GLY A 277 -0.10 19.22 4.25
C GLY A 277 0.94 19.26 3.13
N ILE A 278 1.20 20.43 2.56
CA ILE A 278 2.31 20.66 1.61
C ILE A 278 3.35 21.56 2.31
N GLY A 279 4.47 20.95 2.70
CA GLY A 279 5.52 21.61 3.51
C GLY A 279 5.22 21.70 5.01
N THR A 280 4.14 21.05 5.49
CA THR A 280 3.80 20.93 6.92
C THR A 280 3.35 19.51 7.25
N ASN A 281 3.70 19.03 8.45
CA ASN A 281 3.22 17.77 9.02
C ASN A 281 2.03 17.95 9.99
N ASN A 282 1.64 19.20 10.27
CA ASN A 282 0.48 19.55 11.10
C ASN A 282 -0.46 20.49 10.33
N PRO A 283 -1.15 19.98 9.30
CA PRO A 283 -2.13 20.78 8.57
C PRO A 283 -3.29 21.20 9.48
N GLN A 284 -3.57 22.52 9.54
CA GLN A 284 -4.65 23.09 10.36
C GLN A 284 -5.96 23.27 9.58
N ALA A 285 -5.95 22.90 8.31
CA ALA A 285 -7.08 22.88 7.39
C ALA A 285 -6.98 21.64 6.49
N HIS A 286 -8.05 21.32 5.76
CA HIS A 286 -8.06 20.19 4.81
C HIS A 286 -6.99 20.31 3.73
N LEU A 287 -6.64 21.52 3.31
CA LEU A 287 -5.45 21.81 2.51
C LEU A 287 -4.64 22.91 3.21
N HIS A 288 -3.42 22.59 3.63
CA HIS A 288 -2.49 23.54 4.23
C HIS A 288 -1.17 23.52 3.44
N VAL A 289 -0.92 24.59 2.68
CA VAL A 289 0.32 24.81 1.94
C VAL A 289 1.16 25.84 2.67
N THR A 290 2.41 25.51 2.99
CA THR A 290 3.39 26.46 3.53
C THR A 290 4.29 27.00 2.40
N ASN A 291 4.80 28.22 2.57
CA ASN A 291 5.55 28.98 1.55
C ASN A 291 4.63 29.55 0.46
N SER A 292 4.76 29.09 -0.79
CA SER A 292 4.03 29.63 -1.93
C SER A 292 2.98 28.64 -2.45
N PHE A 293 1.83 29.18 -2.86
CA PHE A 293 0.83 28.49 -3.66
C PHE A 293 0.78 29.17 -5.03
N ARG A 294 0.83 28.37 -6.11
CA ARG A 294 0.73 28.87 -7.49
C ARG A 294 -0.50 28.26 -8.15
N TYR A 295 -1.45 29.10 -8.53
CA TYR A 295 -2.62 28.78 -9.35
C TYR A 295 -2.52 29.54 -10.65
N VAL A 296 -2.72 28.87 -11.79
CA VAL A 296 -2.58 29.44 -13.13
C VAL A 296 -3.86 29.14 -13.89
N ASP A 297 -4.60 30.20 -14.22
CA ASP A 297 -5.84 30.16 -15.00
C ASP A 297 -5.74 31.00 -16.29
N GLY A 298 -4.58 31.64 -16.53
CA GLY A 298 -4.33 32.54 -17.65
C GLY A 298 -4.70 34.00 -17.37
N ASN A 299 -5.36 34.27 -16.24
CA ASN A 299 -5.69 35.59 -15.77
C ASN A 299 -4.73 36.08 -14.68
N GLU A 300 -3.70 35.33 -14.29
CA GLU A 300 -2.72 35.78 -13.31
C GLU A 300 -2.02 37.09 -13.75
N GLY A 301 -1.71 37.98 -12.79
CA GLY A 301 -1.07 39.25 -13.09
C GLY A 301 -0.64 39.99 -11.82
N GLU A 302 0.34 40.88 -11.95
CA GLU A 302 0.79 41.70 -10.83
C GLU A 302 -0.37 42.55 -10.29
N GLY A 303 -0.59 42.52 -8.97
CA GLY A 303 -1.66 43.25 -8.30
C GLY A 303 -3.05 42.61 -8.38
N LYS A 304 -3.21 41.46 -9.06
CA LYS A 304 -4.47 40.71 -9.05
C LYS A 304 -4.64 39.89 -7.78
N VAL A 305 -5.90 39.62 -7.43
CA VAL A 305 -6.31 38.84 -6.27
C VAL A 305 -7.14 37.64 -6.72
N LEU A 306 -7.12 36.57 -5.94
CA LEU A 306 -7.97 35.41 -6.17
C LEU A 306 -9.38 35.73 -5.65
N THR A 307 -10.36 35.80 -6.54
CA THR A 307 -11.78 36.01 -6.21
C THR A 307 -12.55 34.70 -6.38
N SER A 308 -13.79 34.68 -5.90
CA SER A 308 -14.71 33.53 -6.04
C SER A 308 -15.98 33.98 -6.73
N ASP A 309 -16.50 33.19 -7.66
CA ASP A 309 -17.86 33.34 -8.16
C ASP A 309 -18.91 32.81 -7.16
N ALA A 310 -20.19 32.82 -7.55
CA ALA A 310 -21.31 32.36 -6.72
C ALA A 310 -21.29 30.83 -6.48
N GLU A 311 -20.65 30.08 -7.37
CA GLU A 311 -20.47 28.64 -7.30
C GLU A 311 -19.22 28.23 -6.51
N GLY A 312 -18.36 29.17 -6.15
CA GLY A 312 -17.14 28.91 -5.38
C GLY A 312 -15.87 28.71 -6.24
N ASN A 313 -15.94 28.94 -7.55
CA ASN A 313 -14.79 28.79 -8.43
C ASN A 313 -13.85 29.99 -8.26
N ALA A 314 -12.57 29.69 -8.08
CA ALA A 314 -11.54 30.70 -7.91
C ALA A 314 -10.98 31.19 -9.25
N SER A 315 -10.77 32.49 -9.42
CA SER A 315 -10.15 33.10 -10.61
C SER A 315 -9.31 34.31 -10.22
N TRP A 316 -8.24 34.60 -10.97
CA TRP A 316 -7.44 35.82 -10.78
C TRP A 316 -8.12 37.05 -11.39
N GLU A 317 -8.56 37.97 -10.56
CA GLU A 317 -9.23 39.20 -10.99
C GLU A 317 -8.52 40.44 -10.46
N ALA A 318 -8.73 41.59 -11.12
CA ALA A 318 -8.31 42.85 -10.54
C ALA A 318 -9.10 43.04 -9.23
N PRO A 319 -8.46 43.47 -8.13
CA PRO A 319 -9.19 43.81 -6.92
C PRO A 319 -10.25 44.84 -7.31
N GLU A 320 -11.51 44.59 -6.94
CA GLU A 320 -12.55 45.59 -7.14
C GLU A 320 -12.01 46.90 -6.57
N SER A 321 -11.97 47.94 -7.40
CA SER A 321 -11.71 49.27 -6.86
C SER A 321 -12.86 49.49 -5.89
N SER A 322 -12.57 49.40 -4.59
CA SER A 322 -13.48 49.80 -3.52
C SER A 322 -14.04 51.12 -4.00
N GLY A 323 -15.31 51.12 -4.40
CA GLY A 323 -15.86 52.20 -5.19
C GLY A 323 -15.41 53.50 -4.55
N SER A 324 -14.53 54.22 -5.24
CA SER A 324 -14.62 55.66 -5.21
C SER A 324 -16.04 55.88 -5.68
N THR A 325 -16.98 55.95 -4.74
CA THR A 325 -18.20 56.69 -4.97
C THR A 325 -17.64 58.03 -5.36
N ALA A 326 -17.57 58.25 -6.68
CA ALA A 326 -16.94 59.38 -7.33
C ALA A 326 -17.00 60.54 -6.38
N ASN A 327 -15.85 61.01 -5.88
CA ASN A 327 -15.72 62.13 -4.92
C ASN A 327 -17.00 62.93 -5.00
N LYS A 328 -17.97 62.68 -4.11
CA LYS A 328 -19.25 63.36 -4.23
C LYS A 328 -18.90 64.78 -3.89
N GLU A 329 -18.71 65.60 -4.92
CA GLU A 329 -18.44 67.01 -4.78
C GLU A 329 -19.44 67.52 -3.77
N ILE A 330 -18.95 67.88 -2.58
CA ILE A 330 -19.75 68.63 -1.63
C ILE A 330 -19.85 70.01 -2.27
N GLN A 331 -20.95 70.23 -3.00
CA GLN A 331 -21.20 71.51 -3.66
C GLN A 331 -21.64 72.51 -2.59
N ILE A 332 -20.69 73.28 -2.07
CA ILE A 332 -20.95 74.35 -1.11
C ILE A 332 -21.50 75.56 -1.88
N LEU A 333 -22.79 75.83 -1.71
CA LEU A 333 -23.44 77.03 -2.24
C LEU A 333 -23.55 78.03 -1.09
N ALA A 334 -22.67 79.03 -1.06
CA ALA A 334 -22.84 80.19 -0.20
C ALA A 334 -23.71 81.21 -0.94
N ASP A 335 -24.97 81.36 -0.52
CA ASP A 335 -25.87 82.42 -0.99
C ASP A 335 -25.79 83.57 0.01
N ASP A 336 -25.31 84.74 -0.42
CA ASP A 336 -25.52 85.96 0.37
C ASP A 336 -26.90 86.53 0.02
N TYR A 337 -27.88 86.30 0.89
CA TYR A 337 -29.23 86.84 0.73
C TYR A 337 -29.27 88.28 1.25
N ASN A 338 -28.53 89.18 0.61
CA ASN A 338 -28.88 90.60 0.61
C ASN A 338 -29.71 90.85 -0.65
N GLN A 339 -30.95 91.31 -0.46
CA GLN A 339 -31.90 91.52 -1.55
C GLN A 339 -31.35 92.53 -2.58
N ASN A 340 -30.72 92.05 -3.66
CA ASN A 340 -30.75 92.58 -5.05
C ASN A 340 -29.54 92.24 -5.97
N SER A 341 -28.67 91.28 -5.66
CA SER A 341 -27.73 90.79 -6.69
C SER A 341 -27.12 89.43 -6.36
N SER A 342 -27.30 88.45 -7.25
CA SER A 342 -26.73 87.11 -7.16
C SER A 342 -25.22 87.14 -7.42
N TYR A 343 -24.41 87.21 -6.36
CA TYR A 343 -22.97 86.95 -6.43
C TYR A 343 -22.68 85.57 -5.84
N SER A 344 -22.35 84.61 -6.70
CA SER A 344 -21.79 83.31 -6.30
C SER A 344 -20.27 83.44 -6.21
N GLN A 345 -19.70 83.40 -5.01
CA GLN A 345 -18.25 83.37 -4.80
C GLN A 345 -17.81 81.99 -4.33
N SER A 346 -16.76 81.45 -4.95
CA SER A 346 -16.22 80.11 -4.65
C SER A 346 -15.32 80.16 -3.42
N TYR A 347 -15.59 79.29 -2.45
CA TYR A 347 -14.75 79.11 -1.24
C TYR A 347 -13.93 77.82 -1.38
N VAL A 348 -12.63 77.90 -1.07
CA VAL A 348 -11.73 76.73 -1.02
C VAL A 348 -11.85 76.09 0.35
N LEU A 349 -12.14 74.79 0.40
CA LEU A 349 -12.19 74.00 1.62
C LEU A 349 -11.17 72.86 1.51
N ASP A 350 -10.18 72.82 2.41
CA ASP A 350 -9.30 71.67 2.54
C ASP A 350 -10.02 70.57 3.32
N LEU A 351 -10.30 69.44 2.66
CA LEU A 351 -10.76 68.22 3.31
C LEU A 351 -9.55 67.34 3.60
N GLU A 352 -9.01 67.41 4.83
CA GLU A 352 -8.07 66.39 5.30
C GLU A 352 -8.84 65.13 5.69
N ALA A 353 -8.62 64.04 4.95
CA ALA A 353 -9.21 62.74 5.25
C ALA A 353 -8.62 62.17 6.54
N TYR A 354 -9.37 62.22 7.64
CA TYR A 354 -9.03 61.49 8.86
C TYR A 354 -9.54 60.03 8.77
N PRO A 355 -8.79 59.02 9.25
CA PRO A 355 -9.13 57.61 9.06
C PRO A 355 -10.22 57.09 10.03
N SER A 356 -11.17 57.92 10.45
CA SER A 356 -12.26 57.50 11.32
C SER A 356 -13.57 58.14 10.88
N THR A 357 -14.70 57.60 11.34
CA THR A 357 -16.11 57.95 11.06
C THR A 357 -16.50 59.41 11.37
N LYS A 358 -15.56 60.34 11.36
CA LYS A 358 -15.67 61.73 11.77
C LYS A 358 -15.30 62.63 10.61
N SER A 359 -16.27 63.37 10.10
CA SER A 359 -16.01 64.49 9.19
C SER A 359 -15.86 65.76 10.03
N VAL A 360 -14.66 66.36 10.04
CA VAL A 360 -14.42 67.66 10.67
C VAL A 360 -14.49 68.73 9.59
N PHE A 361 -15.44 69.66 9.70
CA PHE A 361 -15.54 70.82 8.82
C PHE A 361 -14.97 72.05 9.53
N ILE A 362 -13.90 72.63 9.00
CA ILE A 362 -13.30 73.85 9.53
C ILE A 362 -13.67 75.02 8.61
N PHE A 363 -14.46 75.96 9.12
CA PHE A 363 -14.75 77.22 8.43
C PHE A 363 -13.72 78.27 8.86
N ARG A 364 -12.89 78.75 7.93
CA ARG A 364 -11.96 79.86 8.17
C ARG A 364 -12.54 81.15 7.57
N ARG A 365 -12.53 82.24 8.35
CA ARG A 365 -13.08 83.55 7.99
C ARG A 365 -11.98 84.47 7.44
N THR A 366 -12.30 85.29 6.45
CA THR A 366 -11.51 86.49 6.08
C THR A 366 -12.35 87.78 5.93
N ASN A 367 -13.69 87.76 6.01
CA ASN A 367 -14.51 88.99 6.05
C ASN A 367 -15.89 88.83 6.74
N SER A 368 -16.58 89.94 7.05
CA SER A 368 -17.72 90.03 8.00
C SER A 368 -19.12 89.71 7.47
N ASP A 369 -19.33 89.66 6.15
CA ASP A 369 -20.67 89.82 5.59
C ASP A 369 -21.12 88.55 4.85
N PHE A 370 -21.65 87.58 5.60
CA PHE A 370 -22.54 86.57 5.03
C PHE A 370 -23.78 86.44 5.90
N SER A 371 -24.92 86.27 5.26
CA SER A 371 -26.22 86.04 5.90
C SER A 371 -26.54 84.54 6.06
N ARG A 372 -26.05 83.68 5.14
CA ARG A 372 -26.31 82.23 5.16
C ARG A 372 -25.21 81.43 4.46
N VAL A 373 -24.80 80.30 5.04
CA VAL A 373 -23.97 79.28 4.34
C VAL A 373 -24.80 78.01 4.22
N ARG A 374 -25.12 77.59 2.99
CA ARG A 374 -25.78 76.31 2.74
C ARG A 374 -24.73 75.28 2.33
N LEU A 375 -24.70 74.17 3.05
CA LEU A 375 -23.91 73.01 2.68
C LEU A 375 -24.86 72.01 2.03
N ARG A 376 -25.00 72.08 0.71
CA ARG A 376 -25.76 71.06 -0.01
C ARG A 376 -24.86 69.86 -0.27
N GLY A 377 -25.37 68.67 0.02
CA GLY A 377 -24.67 67.43 -0.32
C GLY A 377 -23.63 66.95 0.70
N ILE A 378 -23.72 67.30 1.99
CA ILE A 378 -23.01 66.54 3.03
C ILE A 378 -23.66 65.15 3.11
N LYS A 379 -23.19 64.22 2.28
CA LYS A 379 -23.68 62.83 2.27
C LYS A 379 -22.89 62.01 3.29
N GLY A 380 -23.02 62.39 4.56
CA GLY A 380 -22.52 61.63 5.70
C GLY A 380 -23.62 60.76 6.30
N GLY A 381 -24.24 59.90 5.48
CA GLY A 381 -25.40 59.11 5.86
C GLY A 381 -26.20 58.66 4.64
N THR A 382 -26.84 57.49 4.72
CA THR A 382 -27.64 56.87 3.66
C THR A 382 -28.93 57.63 3.31
N ASP A 383 -29.15 58.80 3.91
CA ASP A 383 -30.48 59.38 4.11
C ASP A 383 -30.75 60.71 3.39
N GLY A 384 -29.79 61.28 2.65
CA GLY A 384 -30.06 62.38 1.70
C GLY A 384 -30.38 63.75 2.31
N ARG A 385 -30.22 63.92 3.63
CA ARG A 385 -30.51 65.16 4.36
C ARG A 385 -29.61 66.33 3.93
N THR A 386 -30.14 67.55 3.99
CA THR A 386 -29.38 68.79 3.70
C THR A 386 -29.05 69.54 4.98
N VAL A 387 -27.84 70.09 5.10
CA VAL A 387 -27.42 70.85 6.28
C VAL A 387 -27.21 72.33 5.93
N THR A 388 -27.69 73.23 6.76
CA THR A 388 -27.48 74.67 6.60
C THR A 388 -26.95 75.27 7.89
N LEU A 389 -25.94 76.12 7.79
CA LEU A 389 -25.52 77.00 8.87
C LEU A 389 -25.96 78.44 8.54
N MET A 390 -26.90 78.96 9.31
CA MET A 390 -27.37 80.33 9.20
C MET A 390 -26.66 81.21 10.22
N LYS A 391 -26.27 82.42 9.82
CA LYS A 391 -25.73 83.42 10.74
C LYS A 391 -26.81 84.48 10.97
N HIS A 392 -27.10 84.71 12.24
CA HIS A 392 -27.92 85.81 12.74
C HIS A 392 -27.01 86.83 13.44
N THR A 393 -27.57 87.96 13.87
CA THR A 393 -26.80 89.05 14.50
C THR A 393 -26.07 88.60 15.77
N ASP A 394 -26.67 87.71 16.54
CA ASP A 394 -26.19 87.27 17.86
C ASP A 394 -26.05 85.74 17.98
N GLN A 395 -26.35 84.97 16.94
CA GLN A 395 -26.33 83.51 16.99
C GLN A 395 -26.02 82.88 15.63
N PHE A 396 -25.49 81.67 15.65
CA PHE A 396 -25.47 80.77 14.52
C PHE A 396 -26.55 79.72 14.72
N GLU A 397 -27.21 79.33 13.64
CA GLU A 397 -28.25 78.32 13.66
C GLU A 397 -27.88 77.20 12.68
N PHE A 398 -27.71 76.00 13.22
CA PHE A 398 -27.48 74.79 12.43
C PHE A 398 -28.81 74.08 12.22
N LEU A 399 -29.18 73.90 10.95
CA LEU A 399 -30.43 73.30 10.53
C LEU A 399 -30.13 72.07 9.69
N VAL A 400 -30.73 70.95 10.06
CA VAL A 400 -30.79 69.75 9.22
C VAL A 400 -32.17 69.70 8.60
N TYR A 401 -32.23 69.45 7.30
CA TYR A 401 -33.47 69.27 6.56
C TYR A 401 -33.62 67.82 6.17
N ASN A 402 -34.82 67.26 6.36
CA ASN A 402 -35.16 65.93 5.87
C ASN A 402 -35.30 65.92 4.32
N ASN A 403 -35.59 64.75 3.75
CA ASN A 403 -35.75 64.61 2.29
C ASN A 403 -36.90 65.45 1.70
N ASP A 404 -37.87 65.86 2.51
CA ASP A 404 -39.00 66.70 2.12
C ASP A 404 -38.70 68.21 2.30
N SER A 405 -37.43 68.58 2.51
CA SER A 405 -36.99 69.96 2.76
C SER A 405 -37.63 70.63 3.99
N GLN A 406 -38.12 69.84 4.95
CA GLN A 406 -38.58 70.33 6.25
C GLN A 406 -37.45 70.30 7.27
N VAL A 407 -37.41 71.28 8.16
CA VAL A 407 -36.41 71.30 9.25
C VAL A 407 -36.68 70.15 10.20
N ASP A 408 -35.66 69.31 10.40
CA ASP A 408 -35.65 68.28 11.42
C ASP A 408 -35.45 68.94 12.80
N ALA A 409 -36.54 69.04 13.55
CA ALA A 409 -36.57 69.72 14.83
C ALA A 409 -35.64 69.07 15.87
N GLU A 410 -35.36 67.76 15.76
CA GLU A 410 -34.46 67.05 16.68
C GLU A 410 -32.98 67.35 16.40
N ASN A 411 -32.68 67.86 15.20
CA ASN A 411 -31.34 68.15 14.72
C ASN A 411 -31.12 69.65 14.45
N ARG A 412 -31.83 70.51 15.17
CA ARG A 412 -31.69 71.97 15.14
C ARG A 412 -30.87 72.48 16.32
N PHE A 413 -29.81 73.24 16.06
CA PHE A 413 -28.95 73.80 17.10
C PHE A 413 -28.87 75.33 16.98
N ASN A 414 -29.28 76.02 18.03
CA ASN A 414 -29.07 77.46 18.19
C ASN A 414 -27.81 77.70 19.02
N ILE A 415 -26.80 78.29 18.41
CA ILE A 415 -25.49 78.52 18.99
C ILE A 415 -25.31 80.02 19.14
N ARG A 416 -25.55 80.53 20.36
CA ARG A 416 -25.36 81.95 20.67
C ARG A 416 -23.91 82.36 20.41
N SER A 417 -23.69 83.40 19.62
CA SER A 417 -22.40 84.05 19.49
C SER A 417 -22.28 85.13 20.56
N ASN A 418 -21.14 85.20 21.25
CA ASN A 418 -20.87 86.31 22.16
C ASN A 418 -20.34 87.51 21.37
N TYR A 419 -21.14 88.00 20.41
CA TYR A 419 -20.76 89.05 19.48
C TYR A 419 -20.48 90.36 20.23
N GLN A 420 -19.25 90.86 20.08
CA GLN A 420 -18.82 92.19 20.53
C GLN A 420 -18.28 92.90 19.28
N PRO A 421 -18.78 94.09 18.90
CA PRO A 421 -18.51 94.69 17.59
C PRO A 421 -17.05 95.05 17.29
N SER A 422 -16.17 95.04 18.30
CA SER A 422 -14.86 95.71 18.23
C SER A 422 -13.65 94.80 18.01
N GLN A 423 -13.80 93.47 17.85
CA GLN A 423 -12.67 92.56 17.61
C GLN A 423 -13.04 91.42 16.65
N GLU A 424 -12.09 91.04 15.79
CA GLU A 424 -12.18 89.78 15.04
C GLU A 424 -12.08 88.60 16.01
N ARG A 425 -13.09 87.73 15.97
CA ARG A 425 -13.12 86.47 16.71
C ARG A 425 -13.39 85.33 15.76
N TYR A 426 -12.80 84.18 16.04
CA TYR A 426 -13.07 82.94 15.33
C TYR A 426 -13.89 82.03 16.24
N ILE A 427 -14.85 81.31 15.68
CA ILE A 427 -15.55 80.27 16.43
C ILE A 427 -15.34 78.97 15.68
N SER A 428 -14.76 78.00 16.35
CA SER A 428 -14.75 76.61 15.91
C SER A 428 -15.94 75.91 16.52
N ILE A 429 -16.79 75.34 15.68
CA ILE A 429 -17.97 74.56 16.09
C ILE A 429 -17.80 73.16 15.50
N THR A 430 -17.78 72.15 16.36
CA THR A 430 -17.63 70.75 15.94
C THR A 430 -18.92 69.99 16.19
N PHE A 431 -19.48 69.42 15.14
CA PHE A 431 -20.61 68.49 15.21
C PHE A 431 -20.17 67.09 14.80
N ILE A 432 -20.82 66.07 15.35
CA ILE A 432 -20.74 64.68 14.89
C ILE A 432 -22.14 64.16 14.62
N TYR A 433 -22.28 63.36 13.56
CA TYR A 433 -23.48 62.56 13.32
C TYR A 433 -23.31 61.18 13.96
N ASP A 434 -24.21 60.82 14.86
CA ASP A 434 -24.31 59.47 15.40
C ASP A 434 -25.27 58.66 14.52
N GLY A 435 -24.72 57.78 13.69
CA GLY A 435 -25.48 56.92 12.78
C GLY A 435 -26.34 55.87 13.47
N SER A 436 -26.15 55.61 14.77
CA SER A 436 -26.98 54.66 15.53
C SER A 436 -28.28 55.29 16.05
N THR A 437 -28.25 56.60 16.35
CA THR A 437 -29.42 57.34 16.84
C THR A 437 -30.00 58.30 15.81
N GLU A 438 -29.41 58.39 14.62
CA GLU A 438 -29.74 59.34 13.56
C GLU A 438 -29.79 60.81 14.02
N ARG A 439 -28.89 61.17 14.94
CA ARG A 439 -28.85 62.50 15.57
C ARG A 439 -27.49 63.14 15.41
N TRP A 440 -27.50 64.44 15.15
CA TRP A 440 -26.34 65.30 15.24
C TRP A 440 -26.11 65.66 16.70
N VAL A 441 -24.86 65.74 17.10
CA VAL A 441 -24.44 66.13 18.44
C VAL A 441 -23.42 67.24 18.30
N LEU A 442 -23.68 68.37 18.95
CA LEU A 442 -22.68 69.43 19.14
C LEU A 442 -21.64 68.91 20.15
N LEU A 443 -20.44 68.60 19.67
CA LEU A 443 -19.36 68.10 20.52
C LEU A 443 -18.63 69.21 21.25
N ASN A 444 -18.28 70.27 20.52
CA ASN A 444 -17.41 71.31 21.04
C ASN A 444 -17.70 72.65 20.38
N ARG A 445 -17.52 73.70 21.16
CA ARG A 445 -17.44 75.08 20.71
C ARG A 445 -16.23 75.72 21.35
N VAL A 446 -15.36 76.28 20.51
CA VAL A 446 -14.20 77.05 20.95
C VAL A 446 -14.27 78.44 20.32
N ASP A 447 -14.32 79.47 21.16
CA ASP A 447 -14.18 80.86 20.74
C ASP A 447 -12.68 81.22 20.79
N TYR A 448 -12.12 81.74 19.70
CA TYR A 448 -10.74 82.23 19.57
C TYR A 448 -10.71 83.73 19.35
#